data_AF-A0A4U9DEM0-F1
#
_entry.id   AF-A0A4U9DEM0-F1
#
_cell.length_a   1.000
_cell.length_b   1.000
_cell.length_c   1.000
_cell.angle_alpha   90.00
_cell.angle_beta   90.00
_cell.angle_gamma   90.00
#
_symmetry.space_group_name_H-M   'P 1'
#
loop_
_entity.id
_entity.type
_entity.pdbx_description
1 polymer ?
#
loop_
_entity_poly.entity_id
_entity_poly.type
_entity_poly.pdbx_seq_one_letter_code
_entity_poly.pdbx_strand_id
1 'polypeptide(L)' 'MTAADIPLTLGQPDQGYEGNRFTGIPLYDALVEWDLSQGEKPSGLVPGLATEWHVDPQIRPAGSLPCAPG' A
#
# COMPACT_ATOMS: atom_id res chain seq x y z
N MET A 1 -8.20 -6.62 -23.32
CA MET A 1 -8.10 -5.15 -23.44
C MET A 1 -9.21 -4.64 -24.34
N THR A 2 -10.33 -4.19 -23.75
CA THR A 2 -11.31 -3.36 -24.44
C THR A 2 -11.56 -2.14 -23.57
N ALA A 3 -11.18 -0.96 -24.03
CA ALA A 3 -11.36 0.29 -23.31
C ALA A 3 -12.81 0.77 -23.47
N ALA A 4 -13.70 0.35 -22.57
CA ALA A 4 -15.10 0.79 -22.59
C ALA A 4 -15.50 1.61 -21.34
N ASP A 5 -14.71 1.57 -20.27
CA ASP A 5 -15.02 2.33 -19.05
C ASP A 5 -14.40 3.74 -19.12
N ILE A 6 -15.26 4.76 -19.22
CA ILE A 6 -14.87 6.16 -19.09
C ILE A 6 -14.30 6.35 -17.68
N PRO A 7 -13.07 6.88 -17.51
CA PRO A 7 -12.49 7.09 -16.19
C PRO A 7 -13.39 7.98 -15.34
N LEU A 8 -13.98 7.40 -14.30
CA LEU A 8 -14.63 8.17 -13.24
C LEU A 8 -13.54 8.71 -12.32
N THR A 9 -13.72 9.91 -11.80
CA THR A 9 -12.77 10.55 -10.86
C THR A 9 -12.65 9.81 -9.52
N LEU A 10 -13.51 8.81 -9.28
CA LEU A 10 -13.72 8.15 -8.00
C LEU A 10 -13.19 6.70 -7.94
N GLY A 11 -12.55 6.19 -8.98
CA GLY A 11 -12.09 4.80 -8.92
C GLY A 11 -11.32 4.33 -10.15
N GLN A 12 -10.55 3.28 -9.93
CA GLN A 12 -9.75 2.65 -10.96
C GLN A 12 -10.65 1.93 -11.98
N PRO A 13 -10.47 2.12 -13.30
CA PRO A 13 -11.31 1.48 -14.31
C PRO A 13 -11.15 -0.04 -14.32
N ASP A 14 -12.27 -0.76 -14.33
CA ASP A 14 -12.30 -2.24 -14.27
C ASP A 14 -11.65 -2.86 -15.52
N GLN A 15 -11.86 -2.28 -16.70
CA GLN A 15 -11.28 -2.76 -17.96
C GLN A 15 -9.96 -2.08 -18.37
N GLY A 16 -9.44 -1.15 -17.55
CA GLY A 16 -8.20 -0.40 -17.77
C GLY A 16 -7.12 -0.66 -16.72
N TYR A 17 -7.35 -1.62 -15.82
CA TYR A 17 -6.49 -1.94 -14.68
C TYR A 17 -5.02 -2.15 -15.07
N GLU A 18 -4.80 -2.84 -16.19
CA GLU A 18 -3.45 -3.12 -16.68
C GLU A 18 -2.68 -1.83 -17.01
N GLY A 19 -3.33 -0.85 -17.65
CA GLY A 19 -2.72 0.46 -17.91
C GLY A 19 -2.31 1.20 -16.63
N ASN A 20 -3.13 1.13 -15.58
CA ASN A 20 -2.77 1.71 -14.29
C ASN A 20 -1.62 0.96 -13.61
N ARG A 21 -1.60 -0.37 -13.69
CA ARG A 21 -0.53 -1.19 -13.11
C ARG A 21 0.82 -0.98 -13.78
N PHE A 22 0.85 -0.84 -15.10
CA PHE A 22 2.09 -0.74 -15.87
C PHE A 22 2.59 0.69 -16.09
N THR A 23 1.70 1.68 -16.02
CA THR A 23 2.06 3.08 -16.28
C THR A 23 1.73 3.98 -15.10
N GLY A 24 0.57 3.81 -14.46
CA GLY A 24 0.12 4.70 -13.37
C GLY A 24 0.88 4.53 -12.05
N ILE A 25 1.02 3.30 -11.57
CA ILE A 25 1.74 2.98 -10.32
C ILE A 25 3.23 3.35 -10.40
N PRO A 26 4.01 2.96 -11.44
CA PRO A 26 5.42 3.31 -11.49
C PRO A 26 5.69 4.79 -11.85
N LEU A 27 4.66 5.58 -12.19
CA LEU A 27 4.84 7.00 -12.46
C LEU A 27 5.13 7.81 -11.18
N TYR A 28 4.74 7.28 -10.02
CA TYR A 28 4.93 7.92 -8.73
C TYR A 28 5.81 7.07 -7.82
N ASP A 29 6.65 7.73 -7.02
CA ASP A 29 7.43 7.07 -5.98
C ASP A 29 6.57 6.86 -4.72
N ALA A 30 6.82 5.74 -4.03
CA ALA A 30 6.13 5.42 -2.78
C ALA A 30 6.75 6.15 -1.57
N LEU A 31 5.96 6.34 -0.51
CA LEU A 31 6.48 6.86 0.76
C LEU A 31 7.49 5.90 1.40
N VAL A 32 7.18 4.61 1.35
CA VAL A 32 8.03 3.52 1.84
C VAL A 32 8.05 2.39 0.82
N GLU A 33 9.11 1.62 0.80
CA GLU A 33 9.29 0.46 -0.07
C GLU A 33 9.42 -0.83 0.74
N TRP A 34 9.37 -1.97 0.06
CA TRP A 34 9.61 -3.27 0.67
C TRP A 34 11.06 -3.69 0.48
N ASP A 35 11.70 -4.19 1.54
CA ASP A 35 13.00 -4.83 1.44
C ASP A 35 12.86 -6.20 0.79
N LEU A 36 13.27 -6.27 -0.47
CA LEU A 36 13.28 -7.49 -1.29
C LEU A 36 14.69 -8.07 -1.45
N SER A 37 15.66 -7.67 -0.63
CA SER A 37 17.05 -8.12 -0.76
C SER A 37 17.25 -9.61 -0.41
N GLN A 38 16.21 -10.29 0.09
CA GLN A 38 16.23 -11.67 0.54
C GLN A 38 14.82 -12.29 0.39
N GLY A 39 14.73 -13.63 0.49
CA GLY A 39 13.46 -14.36 0.40
C GLY A 39 13.12 -15.29 1.57
N GLU A 40 13.95 -15.35 2.61
CA GLU A 40 13.81 -16.31 3.72
C GLU A 40 12.94 -15.80 4.88
N LYS A 41 12.58 -14.51 4.88
CA LYS A 41 11.76 -13.91 5.94
C LYS A 41 10.78 -12.91 5.33
N PRO A 42 9.67 -12.57 6.02
CA PRO A 42 8.78 -11.51 5.55
C PRO A 42 9.55 -10.20 5.33
N SER A 43 9.29 -9.54 4.20
CA SER A 43 9.90 -8.25 3.87
C SER A 43 9.54 -7.18 4.89
N GLY A 44 10.56 -6.43 5.31
CA GLY A 44 10.39 -5.21 6.10
C GLY A 44 10.11 -4.00 5.22
N LEU A 45 9.80 -2.86 5.85
CA LEU A 45 9.71 -1.57 5.17
C LEU A 45 11.08 -0.88 5.18
N VAL A 46 11.43 -0.25 4.06
CA VAL A 46 12.61 0.62 3.91
C VAL A 46 12.21 2.02 3.44
N PRO A 47 13.02 3.06 3.70
CA PRO A 47 12.70 4.42 3.29
C PRO A 47 12.53 4.57 1.78
N GLY A 48 11.46 5.28 1.38
CA GLY A 48 11.26 5.82 0.04
C GLY A 48 11.28 7.35 0.11
N LEU A 49 10.20 8.01 -0.35
CA LEU A 49 10.04 9.46 -0.17
C LEU A 49 9.97 9.89 1.31
N ALA A 50 9.45 9.03 2.20
CA ALA A 50 9.48 9.25 3.64
C ALA A 50 10.73 8.63 4.25
N THR A 51 11.56 9.46 4.87
CA THR A 51 12.81 9.03 5.51
C THR A 51 12.61 8.48 6.93
N GLU A 52 11.49 8.81 7.57
CA GLU A 52 11.13 8.35 8.91
C GLU A 52 9.61 8.17 9.05
N TRP A 53 9.19 7.25 9.92
CA TRP A 53 7.80 7.03 10.28
C TRP A 53 7.71 6.41 11.68
N HIS A 54 6.56 6.60 12.34
CA HIS A 54 6.26 5.96 13.61
C HIS A 54 4.76 5.63 13.69
N VAL A 55 4.42 4.57 14.42
CA VAL A 55 3.04 4.28 14.78
C VAL A 55 2.70 5.10 16.01
N ASP A 56 1.57 5.82 15.97
CA ASP A 56 1.07 6.51 17.15
C ASP A 56 0.72 5.49 18.25
N PRO A 57 1.33 5.59 19.45
CA PRO A 57 1.09 4.65 20.54
C PRO A 57 -0.36 4.65 21.05
N GLN A 58 -1.14 5.69 20.77
CA GLN A 58 -2.54 5.79 21.15
C GLN A 58 -3.47 5.13 20.12
N ILE A 59 -2.98 4.81 18.91
CA ILE A 59 -3.75 4.08 17.91
C ILE A 59 -3.95 2.63 18.37
N ARG A 60 -5.22 2.29 18.60
CA ARG A 60 -5.67 0.92 18.81
C ARG A 60 -6.10 0.32 17.48
N PRO A 61 -5.53 -0.81 17.02
CA PRO A 61 -6.06 -1.53 15.87
C PRO A 61 -7.53 -1.92 16.13
N ALA A 62 -8.40 -1.68 15.14
CA ALA A 62 -9.79 -2.12 15.21
C ALA A 62 -9.85 -3.65 15.28
N GLY A 63 -9.87 -4.20 16.50
CA GLY A 63 -9.83 -5.64 16.76
C GLY A 63 -9.09 -6.06 18.03
N SER A 64 -8.31 -5.19 18.67
CA SER A 64 -7.69 -5.56 19.95
C SER A 64 -8.74 -5.50 21.07
N LEU A 65 -9.31 -6.65 21.42
CA LEU A 65 -10.08 -6.83 22.65
C LEU A 65 -9.16 -6.54 23.84
N PRO A 66 -9.63 -5.84 24.89
CA PRO A 66 -8.85 -5.72 26.11
C PRO A 66 -8.59 -7.12 26.68
N CYS A 67 -7.33 -7.46 26.95
CA CYS A 67 -7.01 -8.62 27.77
C CYS A 67 -7.73 -8.43 29.12
N ALA A 68 -8.60 -9.39 29.48
CA ALA A 68 -9.27 -9.38 30.76
C ALA A 68 -8.22 -9.35 31.89
N PRO A 69 -8.40 -8.53 32.94
CA PRO A 69 -7.52 -8.58 34.09
C PRO A 69 -7.68 -9.94 34.79
N GLY A 70 -6.55 -10.58 35.09
CA GLY A 70 -6.48 -11.76 35.95
C GLY A 70 -6.59 -11.39 37.43
#